data_AF-A0AAI9T5A0-F1
#
_entry.id   AF-A0AAI9T5A0-F1
#
_cell.length_a   1.000
_cell.length_b   1.000
_cell.length_c   1.000
_cell.angle_alpha   90.00
_cell.angle_beta   90.00
_cell.angle_gamma   90.00
#
_symmetry.space_group_name_H-M   'P 1'
#
loop_
_entity.id
_entity.type
_entity.pdbx_description
1 polymer ?
#
loop_
_entity_poly.entity_id
_entity_poly.type
_entity_poly.pdbx_seq_one_letter_code
_entity_poly.pdbx_strand_id
1 'polypeptide(L)'
;MNNIISQEARLRCRYNQLTNTAGVAPGYLQANLLVLPSEYAADFHDLCLRNPVPCPLLGMTAVPGNPSAVRPAECIRSEDFDIRTDFPKYRVYLGGKCIERRRDLSDIWTKDHGCHRVTKRLAQ
;
A
#
# COMPACT_ATOMS: atom_id res chain seq x y z
N MET A 1 -4.40 -9.21 23.28
CA MET A 1 -4.35 -8.49 21.99
C MET A 1 -5.53 -8.97 21.18
N ASN A 2 -6.48 -8.09 20.84
CA ASN A 2 -7.66 -8.48 20.08
C ASN A 2 -7.27 -8.65 18.61
N ASN A 3 -7.05 -9.91 18.22
CA ASN A 3 -6.79 -10.27 16.83
C ASN A 3 -8.04 -9.96 16.00
N ILE A 4 -7.86 -9.14 14.97
CA ILE A 4 -8.95 -8.73 14.06
C ILE A 4 -8.64 -9.20 12.65
N ILE A 5 -9.68 -9.38 11.84
CA ILE A 5 -9.50 -9.71 10.42
C ILE A 5 -8.87 -8.52 9.67
N SER A 6 -8.24 -8.78 8.53
CA SER A 6 -7.54 -7.73 7.76
C SER A 6 -8.44 -6.56 7.35
N GLN A 7 -9.72 -6.82 7.06
CA GLN A 7 -10.69 -5.78 6.70
C GLN A 7 -10.94 -4.80 7.85
N GLU A 8 -11.24 -5.31 9.03
CA GLU A 8 -11.40 -4.50 10.23
C GLU A 8 -10.11 -3.71 10.54
N ALA A 9 -8.93 -4.31 10.35
CA ALA A 9 -7.66 -3.59 10.55
C ALA A 9 -7.52 -2.39 9.60
N ARG A 10 -7.89 -2.54 8.32
CA ARG A 10 -7.88 -1.44 7.34
C ARG A 10 -8.88 -0.35 7.69
N LEU A 11 -10.11 -0.72 8.06
CA LEU A 11 -11.13 0.24 8.49
C LEU A 11 -10.67 1.04 9.71
N ARG A 12 -10.03 0.39 10.69
CA ARG A 12 -9.43 1.12 11.82
C ARG A 12 -8.29 2.04 11.41
N CYS A 13 -7.51 1.70 10.39
CA CYS A 13 -6.50 2.61 9.83
C CYS A 13 -7.17 3.83 9.18
N ARG A 14 -8.21 3.61 8.36
CA ARG A 14 -9.03 4.65 7.72
C ARG A 14 -9.63 5.62 8.73
N TYR A 15 -10.12 5.12 9.86
CA TYR A 15 -10.65 5.95 10.95
C TYR A 15 -9.57 6.46 11.92
N ASN A 16 -8.28 6.33 11.58
CA ASN A 16 -7.13 6.79 12.38
C ASN A 16 -7.05 6.19 13.80
N GLN A 17 -7.62 5.01 14.01
CA GLN A 17 -7.66 4.29 15.29
C GLN A 17 -6.45 3.36 15.50
N LEU A 18 -5.69 3.08 14.44
CA LEU A 18 -4.45 2.31 14.50
C LEU A 18 -3.26 3.18 14.10
N THR A 19 -2.17 3.04 14.85
CA THR A 19 -0.88 3.71 14.60
C THR A 19 0.19 2.74 14.10
N ASN A 20 0.00 1.43 14.32
CA ASN A 20 0.82 0.35 13.80
C ASN A 20 -0.08 -0.80 13.32
N THR A 21 0.50 -1.68 12.51
CA THR A 21 -0.21 -2.86 11.98
C THR A 21 0.42 -4.17 12.48
N ALA A 22 1.59 -4.12 13.11
CA ALA A 22 2.31 -5.30 13.58
C ALA A 22 1.46 -6.13 14.56
N GLY A 23 1.23 -7.40 14.22
CA GLY A 23 0.46 -8.33 15.07
C GLY A 23 -1.05 -8.06 15.15
N VAL A 24 -1.59 -7.08 14.40
CA VAL A 24 -3.01 -6.69 14.47
C VAL A 24 -3.92 -7.72 13.80
N ALA A 25 -3.51 -8.24 12.63
CA ALA A 25 -4.27 -9.19 11.83
C ALA A 25 -3.44 -10.46 11.55
N PRO A 26 -3.27 -11.36 12.55
CA PRO A 26 -2.54 -12.61 12.34
C PRO A 26 -3.22 -13.48 11.29
N GLY A 27 -2.42 -14.24 10.54
CA GLY A 27 -2.90 -15.06 9.42
C GLY A 27 -3.01 -14.31 8.08
N TYR A 28 -2.80 -12.99 8.08
CA TYR A 28 -2.75 -12.18 6.86
C TYR A 28 -1.34 -11.69 6.56
N LEU A 29 -1.03 -11.57 5.27
CA LEU A 29 0.24 -11.00 4.82
C LEU A 29 0.21 -9.48 4.98
N GLN A 30 1.27 -8.93 5.56
CA GLN A 30 1.49 -7.49 5.65
C GLN A 30 2.56 -7.07 4.65
N ALA A 31 2.40 -5.86 4.11
CA ALA A 31 3.27 -5.38 3.07
C ALA A 31 3.56 -3.89 3.16
N ASN A 32 4.69 -3.50 2.60
CA ASN A 32 5.03 -2.10 2.37
C ASN A 32 4.37 -1.63 1.07
N LEU A 33 4.00 -0.35 1.07
CA LEU A 33 3.41 0.39 -0.03
C LEU A 33 4.41 1.43 -0.55
N LEU A 34 4.37 1.66 -1.86
CA LEU A 34 5.04 2.74 -2.57
C LEU A 34 4.10 3.18 -3.69
N VAL A 35 3.89 4.48 -3.79
CA VAL A 35 3.03 5.08 -4.81
C VAL A 35 3.93 6.00 -5.63
N LEU A 36 3.90 5.83 -6.95
CA LEU A 36 4.71 6.60 -7.88
C LEU A 36 3.79 7.15 -8.99
N PRO A 37 4.22 8.20 -9.70
CA PRO A 37 3.64 8.53 -11.01
C PRO A 37 3.66 7.32 -11.96
N SER A 38 2.61 7.19 -12.78
CA SER A 38 2.41 6.07 -13.70
C SER A 38 3.48 5.96 -14.77
N GLU A 39 4.17 7.05 -15.10
CA GLU A 39 5.34 7.05 -16.00
C GLU A 39 6.50 6.19 -15.45
N TYR A 40 6.68 6.12 -14.13
CA TYR A 40 7.76 5.34 -13.49
C TYR A 40 7.33 3.90 -13.14
N ALA A 41 6.10 3.54 -13.46
CA ALA A 41 5.50 2.25 -13.15
C ALA A 41 6.30 1.06 -13.70
N ALA A 42 6.55 1.10 -15.01
CA ALA A 42 7.20 0.03 -15.74
C ALA A 42 8.65 -0.18 -15.26
N ASP A 43 9.41 0.91 -15.12
CA ASP A 43 10.80 0.86 -14.64
C ASP A 43 10.90 0.25 -13.24
N PHE A 44 9.97 0.60 -12.35
CA PHE A 44 9.93 0.02 -11.00
C PHE A 44 9.50 -1.45 -11.00
N HIS A 45 8.60 -1.84 -11.91
CA HIS A 45 8.24 -3.25 -12.11
C HIS A 45 9.47 -4.08 -12.51
N ASP A 46 10.22 -3.62 -13.52
CA ASP A 46 11.44 -4.28 -13.97
C ASP A 46 12.53 -4.30 -12.90
N LEU A 47 12.61 -3.25 -12.07
CA LEU A 47 13.48 -3.24 -10.89
C LEU A 47 13.11 -4.38 -9.92
N CYS A 48 11.82 -4.62 -9.67
CA CYS A 48 11.37 -5.70 -8.80
C CYS A 48 11.65 -7.08 -9.40
N LEU A 49 11.44 -7.25 -10.71
CA LEU A 49 11.76 -8.49 -11.42
C LEU A 49 13.26 -8.82 -11.37
N ARG A 50 14.12 -7.81 -11.49
CA ARG A 50 15.58 -7.97 -11.37
C ARG A 50 16.03 -8.26 -9.94
N ASN A 51 15.22 -7.88 -8.94
CA ASN A 51 15.58 -7.96 -7.52
C ASN A 51 14.47 -8.64 -6.69
N PRO A 52 14.12 -9.91 -6.96
CA PRO A 52 12.94 -10.55 -6.36
C PRO A 52 13.06 -10.78 -4.86
N VAL A 53 14.29 -10.94 -4.33
CA VAL A 53 14.55 -11.15 -2.90
C VAL A 53 14.35 -9.86 -2.08
N PRO A 54 14.99 -8.71 -2.41
CA PRO A 54 14.78 -7.47 -1.66
C PRO A 54 13.47 -6.74 -2.02
N CYS A 55 12.92 -6.99 -3.21
CA CYS A 55 11.70 -6.36 -3.71
C CYS A 55 10.67 -7.41 -4.17
N PRO A 56 10.13 -8.25 -3.26
CA PRO A 56 9.13 -9.25 -3.61
C PRO A 56 7.81 -8.56 -3.95
N LEU A 57 7.50 -8.48 -5.25
CA LEU A 57 6.28 -7.86 -5.74
C LEU A 57 5.08 -8.77 -5.46
N LEU A 58 4.16 -8.30 -4.61
CA LEU A 58 2.95 -9.04 -4.27
C LEU A 58 1.74 -8.58 -5.09
N GLY A 59 1.66 -7.29 -5.43
CA GLY A 59 0.56 -6.73 -6.21
C GLY A 59 0.78 -5.26 -6.60
N MET A 60 -0.05 -4.78 -7.51
CA MET A 60 -0.03 -3.43 -8.10
C MET A 60 -1.45 -2.95 -8.44
N THR A 61 -1.67 -1.66 -8.66
CA THR A 61 -2.98 -1.20 -9.15
C THR A 61 -3.26 -1.69 -10.57
N ALA A 62 -4.50 -2.12 -10.83
CA ALA A 62 -4.97 -2.55 -12.14
C ALA A 62 -5.01 -1.41 -13.16
N VAL A 63 -5.37 -0.22 -12.69
CA VAL A 63 -5.63 0.98 -13.49
C VAL A 63 -4.98 2.17 -12.78
N PRO A 64 -4.11 2.94 -13.46
CA PRO A 64 -3.56 4.17 -12.92
C PRO A 64 -4.65 5.12 -12.42
N GLY A 65 -4.40 5.78 -11.30
CA GLY A 65 -5.34 6.70 -10.67
C GLY A 65 -6.47 6.03 -9.89
N ASN A 66 -6.73 4.73 -10.07
CA ASN A 66 -7.76 4.01 -9.32
C ASN A 66 -7.18 3.50 -7.99
N PRO A 67 -7.63 4.03 -6.83
CA PRO A 67 -7.08 3.67 -5.52
C PRO A 67 -7.63 2.35 -4.96
N SER A 68 -8.66 1.76 -5.58
CA SER A 68 -9.35 0.56 -5.08
C SER A 68 -9.04 -0.70 -5.91
N ALA A 69 -8.67 -0.53 -7.17
CA ALA A 69 -8.43 -1.65 -8.08
C ALA A 69 -7.00 -2.19 -7.95
N VAL A 70 -6.80 -3.28 -7.21
CA VAL A 70 -5.50 -3.97 -7.06
C VAL A 70 -5.50 -5.32 -7.78
N ARG A 71 -4.35 -5.70 -8.33
CA ARG A 71 -4.07 -7.01 -8.93
C ARG A 71 -2.83 -7.64 -8.30
N PRO A 72 -2.80 -8.97 -8.15
CA PRO A 72 -3.89 -9.89 -8.44
C PRO A 72 -5.01 -9.77 -7.37
N ALA A 73 -6.26 -10.16 -7.71
CA ALA A 73 -7.44 -9.88 -6.88
C ALA A 73 -7.40 -10.59 -5.51
N GLU A 74 -6.57 -11.62 -5.38
CA GLU A 74 -6.34 -12.36 -4.15
C GLU A 74 -5.58 -11.55 -3.11
N CYS A 75 -4.84 -10.50 -3.51
CA CYS A 75 -4.13 -9.62 -2.58
C CYS A 75 -5.09 -8.86 -1.67
N ILE A 76 -6.17 -8.32 -2.24
CA ILE A 76 -7.19 -7.58 -1.50
C ILE A 76 -8.55 -8.01 -2.04
N ARG A 77 -9.25 -8.80 -1.24
CA ARG A 77 -10.56 -9.38 -1.60
C ARG A 77 -11.74 -8.48 -1.27
N SER A 78 -11.51 -7.39 -0.54
CA SER A 78 -12.57 -6.52 -0.03
C SER A 78 -12.87 -5.41 -1.02
N GLU A 79 -14.15 -5.22 -1.34
CA GLU A 79 -14.60 -4.17 -2.26
C GLU A 79 -14.45 -2.76 -1.68
N ASP A 80 -14.43 -2.62 -0.35
CA ASP A 80 -14.31 -1.35 0.34
C ASP A 80 -12.87 -0.83 0.44
N PHE A 81 -11.89 -1.46 -0.22
CA PHE A 81 -10.48 -1.08 -0.12
C PHE A 81 -10.17 0.27 -0.76
N ASP A 82 -9.39 1.08 -0.07
CA ASP A 82 -8.87 2.35 -0.59
C ASP A 82 -7.42 2.58 -0.14
N ILE A 83 -6.49 2.55 -1.10
CA ILE A 83 -5.04 2.76 -0.85
C ILE A 83 -4.74 4.10 -0.20
N ARG A 84 -5.61 5.10 -0.33
CA ARG A 84 -5.36 6.47 0.16
C ARG A 84 -5.60 6.60 1.65
N THR A 85 -6.39 5.71 2.25
CA THR A 85 -6.85 5.83 3.65
C THR A 85 -6.63 4.56 4.48
N ASP A 86 -6.48 3.38 3.86
CA ASP A 86 -6.45 2.09 4.59
C ASP A 86 -5.11 1.75 5.24
N PHE A 87 -4.13 2.64 5.16
CA PHE A 87 -2.85 2.53 5.87
C PHE A 87 -2.78 3.56 6.99
N PRO A 88 -2.17 3.20 8.13
CA PRO A 88 -2.17 4.07 9.31
C PRO A 88 -1.36 5.36 9.10
N LYS A 89 -0.38 5.35 8.18
CA LYS A 89 0.49 6.49 7.91
C LYS A 89 1.22 6.37 6.58
N TYR A 90 1.34 7.48 5.88
CA TYR A 90 2.10 7.65 4.65
C TYR A 90 3.27 8.62 4.86
N ARG A 91 4.26 8.50 3.99
CA ARG A 91 5.39 9.44 3.88
C ARG A 91 5.39 9.99 2.46
N VAL A 92 5.26 11.30 2.34
CA VAL A 92 5.30 12.00 1.05
C VAL A 92 6.73 12.45 0.80
N TYR A 93 7.24 12.16 -0.39
CA TYR A 93 8.60 12.50 -0.81
C TYR A 93 8.58 13.45 -1.99
N LEU A 94 9.47 14.44 -1.97
CA LEU A 94 9.73 15.34 -3.09
C LEU A 94 11.25 15.56 -3.19
N GLY A 95 11.82 15.37 -4.39
CA GLY A 95 13.27 15.50 -4.60
C GLY A 95 14.09 14.57 -3.70
N GLY A 96 13.60 13.36 -3.42
CA GLY A 96 14.25 12.38 -2.55
C GLY A 96 14.18 12.68 -1.04
N LYS A 97 13.56 13.79 -0.62
CA LYS A 97 13.40 14.15 0.80
C LYS A 97 11.96 13.92 1.25
N CYS A 98 11.80 13.40 2.47
CA CYS A 98 10.48 13.28 3.08
C CYS A 98 10.01 14.67 3.53
N ILE A 99 9.00 15.21 2.87
CA ILE A 99 8.48 16.56 3.16
C ILE A 99 7.34 16.54 4.16
N GLU A 100 6.57 15.43 4.20
CA GLU A 100 5.37 15.35 5.02
C GLU A 100 5.05 13.91 5.42
N ARG A 101 4.31 13.77 6.52
CA ARG A 101 3.73 12.51 6.98
C ARG A 101 2.23 12.71 7.19
N ARG A 102 1.41 11.93 6.49
CA ARG A 102 -0.06 12.08 6.50
C ARG A 102 -0.73 10.74 6.78
N ARG A 103 -2.03 10.77 7.04
CA ARG A 103 -2.87 9.57 7.23
C ARG A 103 -3.92 9.40 6.13
N ASP A 104 -4.01 10.39 5.25
CA ASP A 104 -4.89 10.42 4.09
C ASP A 104 -4.11 11.03 2.92
N LEU A 105 -4.28 10.46 1.72
CA LEU A 105 -3.68 10.93 0.47
C LEU A 105 -4.71 11.52 -0.51
N SER A 106 -6.00 11.58 -0.13
CA SER A 106 -7.11 11.90 -1.03
C SER A 106 -6.99 13.27 -1.70
N ASP A 107 -6.34 14.24 -1.05
CA ASP A 107 -6.16 15.60 -1.55
C ASP A 107 -4.98 15.75 -2.53
N ILE A 108 -4.00 14.87 -2.48
CA ILE A 108 -2.83 14.86 -3.38
C ILE A 108 -2.91 13.76 -4.45
N TRP A 109 -3.89 12.86 -4.36
CA TRP A 109 -4.06 11.77 -5.29
C TRP A 109 -4.60 12.26 -6.64
N THR A 110 -3.90 11.92 -7.71
CA THR A 110 -4.27 12.31 -9.08
C THR A 110 -4.43 11.08 -9.97
N LYS A 111 -5.02 11.27 -11.15
CA LYS A 111 -5.15 10.23 -12.19
C LYS A 111 -3.81 9.65 -12.65
N ASP A 112 -2.72 10.41 -12.45
CA ASP A 112 -1.37 10.04 -12.87
C ASP A 112 -0.66 9.17 -11.83
N HIS A 113 -1.26 8.93 -10.65
CA HIS A 113 -0.67 8.04 -9.65
C HIS A 113 -0.85 6.58 -10.06
N GLY A 114 0.24 5.91 -10.43
CA GLY A 114 0.30 4.46 -10.62
C GLY A 114 0.86 3.80 -9.36
N CYS A 115 0.02 3.16 -8.55
CA CYS A 115 0.51 2.53 -7.33
C CYS A 115 1.38 1.31 -7.65
N HIS A 116 2.61 1.31 -7.10
CA HIS A 116 3.55 0.19 -7.18
C HIS A 116 4.04 -0.17 -5.79
N ARG A 117 3.22 -0.86 -4.98
CA ARG A 117 3.75 -1.91 -4.10
C ARG A 117 2.68 -2.60 -3.25
N VAL A 118 2.92 -3.89 -3.12
CA VAL A 118 2.79 -4.67 -1.89
C VAL A 118 4.14 -5.41 -1.82
N THR A 119 5.06 -5.06 -0.90
CA THR A 119 6.30 -5.84 -0.66
C THR A 119 6.34 -6.40 0.74
N LYS A 120 6.60 -7.70 0.85
CA LYS A 120 6.64 -8.41 2.12
C LYS A 120 7.69 -7.79 3.06
N ARG A 121 7.29 -7.47 4.29
CA ARG A 121 8.21 -7.64 5.42
C ARG A 121 7.92 -9.05 5.95
N LEU A 122 8.88 -9.97 5.85
CA LEU A 122 8.87 -11.15 6.70
C LEU A 122 9.05 -10.61 8.12
N ALA A 123 7.94 -10.37 8.82
CA ALA A 123 7.99 -10.40 10.27
C ALA A 123 8.16 -11.88 10.62
N GLN A 124 9.40 -12.27 10.89
CA GLN A 124 9.65 -13.35 11.84
C GLN A 124 9.21 -12.86 13.22
#